data_AF-A0A7S0TSC4-F1
#
_entry.id   AF-A0A7S0TSC4-F1
#
_cell.length_a   1.000
_cell.length_b   1.000
_cell.length_c   1.000
_cell.angle_alpha   90.00
_cell.angle_beta   90.00
_cell.angle_gamma   90.00
#
_symmetry.space_group_name_H-M   'P 1'
#
loop_
_entity.id
_entity.type
_entity.pdbx_description
1 polymer ?
#
loop_
_entity_poly.entity_id
_entity_poly.type
_entity_poly.pdbx_seq_one_letter_code
_entity_poly.pdbx_strand_id
1 'polypeptide(L)'
;MLLAHHIEVMKNTAFGLIYVMGEGSTFNSTPSAERKLMLIMLVDYLQVQRIICARLYGWTKETQDIVANTDVVYLCTNLISKVVPHYSLFIVASLLVILCLTDTFYAAHLFKKGSIDRMWPLKVLRFLVATMVTTAFSSIIKWLMIPTNCLVTEDAPSFSVAVRGEGAECTPFAMPEVLATAPMILLGIAYVTFALITSHLSFECNPLCRQPGARSTGRVEVLFAVEKVLCTVIIYLAAYITSTAVTAILFAGSLIVFRAHLQVLPWHNHTINMLRGAFLSCVCWMTVSSFLISAFEAAGVQQETDQKQAWQWTLIGILPVAFVVGLVAVHRRREAIFRSLDRMRGDWESAQATAVAIANSVAHEGGKRIVGSSEAGGSGALPTVAGLPVAKKSTIYNSFFDPAMERKRAFNTSAEAVAAARILLYMRREDDVPFLRHVIARGLEEHPDSADLKILYITFLRFVFKNPVAAAEQERAVKSRLNTLPFDYQYVFYVVERKATQANATESIGFGNVTSMHLMEWDAGIARARKAHKTCVHHIKDFWRKMRKKSSHCDHVTQADLREMLEKLEKFEAAVRQAEAEYEALMVNYSSSYELIQSYAAFCDQILNNHRLADSLRSTMQEGSEGGVGG
;
A
#
# COMPACT_ATOMS: atom_id res chain seq x y z
N MET A 1 -7.51 -24.08 19.52
CA MET A 1 -8.35 -22.85 19.58
C MET A 1 -7.55 -21.62 20.00
N LEU A 2 -6.85 -21.64 21.14
CA LEU A 2 -6.00 -20.51 21.60
C LEU A 2 -4.89 -20.10 20.62
N LEU A 3 -4.19 -21.07 20.01
CA LEU A 3 -3.15 -20.78 19.01
C LEU A 3 -3.72 -20.07 17.77
N ALA A 4 -4.89 -20.52 17.29
CA ALA A 4 -5.56 -19.91 16.14
C ALA A 4 -5.99 -18.47 16.43
N HIS A 5 -6.53 -18.22 17.63
CA HIS A 5 -6.86 -16.87 18.08
C HIS A 5 -5.61 -15.97 18.17
N HIS A 6 -4.50 -16.47 18.70
CA HIS A 6 -3.25 -15.71 18.74
C HIS A 6 -2.70 -15.39 17.34
N ILE A 7 -2.76 -16.34 16.41
CA ILE A 7 -2.34 -16.13 15.01
C ILE A 7 -3.21 -15.06 14.35
N GLU A 8 -4.52 -15.09 14.57
CA GLU A 8 -5.45 -14.11 14.01
C GLU A 8 -5.23 -12.69 14.58
N VAL A 9 -5.01 -12.57 15.89
CA VAL A 9 -4.68 -11.29 16.53
C VAL A 9 -3.36 -10.75 16.01
N MET A 10 -2.34 -11.59 15.85
CA MET A 10 -1.06 -11.17 15.26
C MET A 10 -1.21 -10.73 13.81
N LYS A 11 -2.00 -11.46 13.01
CA LYS A 11 -2.30 -11.11 11.62
C LYS A 11 -2.99 -9.75 11.52
N ASN A 12 -4.04 -9.52 12.32
CA ASN A 12 -4.77 -8.26 12.32
C ASN A 12 -3.91 -7.08 12.80
N THR A 13 -3.00 -7.32 13.75
CA THR A 13 -2.03 -6.31 14.20
C THR A 13 -1.05 -5.96 13.09
N ALA A 14 -0.50 -6.96 12.38
CA ALA A 14 0.42 -6.75 11.26
C ALA A 14 -0.26 -6.01 10.10
N PHE A 15 -1.47 -6.43 9.72
CA PHE A 15 -2.28 -5.73 8.72
C PHE A 15 -2.58 -4.30 9.13
N GLY A 16 -2.93 -4.08 10.40
CA GLY A 16 -3.20 -2.75 10.91
C GLY A 16 -1.99 -1.82 10.83
N LEU A 17 -0.81 -2.31 11.19
CA LEU A 17 0.43 -1.57 11.07
C LEU A 17 0.74 -1.18 9.62
N ILE A 18 0.67 -2.14 8.71
CA ILE A 18 1.00 -1.96 7.30
C ILE A 18 0.01 -0.99 6.63
N TYR A 19 -1.27 -1.08 7.00
CA TYR A 19 -2.28 -0.13 6.55
C TYR A 19 -1.94 1.31 6.95
N VAL A 20 -1.58 1.54 8.21
CA VAL A 20 -1.19 2.88 8.66
C VAL A 20 0.13 3.32 8.03
N MET A 21 1.07 2.41 7.74
CA MET A 21 2.27 2.76 6.98
C MET A 21 1.94 3.27 5.57
N GLY A 22 0.96 2.68 4.89
CA GLY A 22 0.55 3.08 3.53
C GLY A 22 -0.27 4.38 3.47
N GLU A 23 -1.11 4.65 4.46
CA GLU A 23 -2.10 5.75 4.44
C GLU A 23 -1.50 7.17 4.48
N GLY A 24 -0.27 7.32 4.99
CA GLY A 24 0.44 8.61 5.04
C GLY A 24 1.04 9.07 3.71
N SER A 25 0.94 8.26 2.66
CA SER A 25 1.42 8.57 1.30
C SER A 25 0.40 9.35 0.46
N THR A 26 -0.64 9.91 1.09
CA THR A 26 -1.71 10.73 0.50
C THR A 26 -1.17 12.06 -0.04
N PHE A 27 -0.31 11.97 -1.04
CA PHE A 27 -0.02 13.08 -1.91
C PHE A 27 -1.30 13.40 -2.66
N ASN A 28 -1.93 14.53 -2.36
CA ASN A 28 -2.84 15.16 -3.31
C ASN A 28 -2.17 15.13 -4.70
N SER A 29 -2.94 14.88 -5.76
CA SER A 29 -2.48 14.75 -7.15
C SER A 29 -1.88 16.08 -7.63
N THR A 30 -0.71 16.40 -7.09
CA THR A 30 0.04 17.61 -7.32
C THR A 30 1.17 17.25 -8.27
N PRO A 31 1.50 18.13 -9.22
CA PRO A 31 2.63 17.90 -10.13
C PRO A 31 3.95 17.63 -9.39
N SER A 32 4.11 18.18 -8.18
CA SER A 32 5.28 17.94 -7.33
C SER A 32 5.40 16.47 -6.89
N ALA A 33 4.29 15.82 -6.54
CA ALA A 33 4.28 14.42 -6.13
C ALA A 33 4.63 13.48 -7.30
N GLU A 34 4.13 13.78 -8.50
CA GLU A 34 4.49 13.04 -9.72
C GLU A 34 5.99 13.14 -9.99
N ARG A 35 6.55 14.36 -9.98
CA ARG A 35 8.00 14.56 -10.19
C ARG A 35 8.85 13.84 -9.16
N LYS A 36 8.46 13.85 -7.87
CA LYS A 36 9.15 13.11 -6.82
C LYS A 36 9.16 11.60 -7.10
N LEU A 37 8.03 11.05 -7.51
CA LEU A 37 7.94 9.62 -7.85
C LEU A 37 8.80 9.28 -9.08
N MET A 38 8.77 10.12 -10.12
CA MET A 38 9.62 9.95 -11.30
C MET A 38 11.11 9.99 -10.93
N LEU A 39 11.52 10.90 -10.03
CA LEU A 39 12.89 10.98 -9.54
C LEU A 39 13.29 9.72 -8.76
N ILE A 40 12.41 9.21 -7.88
CA ILE A 40 12.67 7.97 -7.14
C ILE A 40 12.85 6.81 -8.12
N MET A 41 12.01 6.69 -9.15
CA MET A 41 12.14 5.66 -10.18
C MET A 41 13.46 5.77 -10.97
N LEU A 42 13.90 6.99 -11.26
CA LEU A 42 15.18 7.24 -11.92
C LEU A 42 16.36 6.83 -11.02
N VAL A 43 16.34 7.21 -9.75
CA VAL A 43 17.38 6.81 -8.77
C VAL A 43 17.45 5.29 -8.66
N ASP A 44 16.30 4.63 -8.57
CA ASP A 44 16.19 3.17 -8.56
C ASP A 44 16.82 2.52 -9.79
N TYR A 45 16.50 3.07 -10.97
CA TYR A 45 17.05 2.60 -12.24
C TYR A 45 18.58 2.76 -12.28
N LEU A 46 19.11 3.92 -11.90
CA LEU A 46 20.55 4.20 -11.91
C LEU A 46 21.33 3.29 -10.96
N GLN A 47 20.77 2.98 -9.78
CA GLN A 47 21.37 2.02 -8.85
C GLN A 47 21.50 0.63 -9.46
N VAL A 48 20.44 0.13 -10.11
CA VAL A 48 20.43 -1.17 -10.76
C VAL A 48 21.39 -1.17 -11.96
N GLN A 49 21.40 -0.10 -12.75
CA GLN A 49 22.32 0.05 -13.89
C GLN A 49 23.79 -0.02 -13.44
N ARG A 50 24.16 0.67 -12.35
CA ARG A 50 25.52 0.61 -11.79
C ARG A 50 25.93 -0.82 -11.42
N ILE A 51 25.02 -1.61 -10.87
CA ILE A 51 25.28 -2.99 -10.47
C ILE A 51 25.49 -3.89 -11.69
N ILE A 52 24.65 -3.73 -12.72
CA ILE A 52 24.74 -4.50 -13.98
C ILE A 52 26.02 -4.17 -14.78
N CYS A 53 26.56 -2.95 -14.63
CA CYS A 53 27.82 -2.53 -15.25
C CYS A 53 29.08 -2.87 -14.44
N ALA A 54 29.03 -3.87 -13.55
CA ALA A 54 30.21 -4.28 -12.79
C ALA A 54 31.28 -4.94 -13.68
N ARG A 55 32.56 -4.72 -13.35
CA ARG A 55 33.71 -5.37 -14.03
C ARG A 55 33.64 -6.89 -14.08
N LEU A 56 32.99 -7.52 -13.10
CA LEU A 56 32.80 -8.97 -13.07
C LEU A 56 32.01 -9.50 -14.29
N TYR A 57 31.27 -8.64 -14.97
CA TYR A 57 30.53 -8.97 -16.19
C TYR A 57 31.26 -8.58 -17.48
N GLY A 58 32.54 -8.22 -17.38
CA GLY A 58 33.41 -7.88 -18.51
C GLY A 58 33.44 -6.39 -18.89
N TRP A 59 32.73 -5.52 -18.16
CA TRP A 59 32.79 -4.07 -18.36
C TRP A 59 34.19 -3.52 -18.05
N THR A 60 34.68 -2.56 -18.85
CA THR A 60 35.96 -1.89 -18.57
C THR A 60 35.84 -0.95 -17.38
N LYS A 61 36.98 -0.63 -16.77
CA LYS A 61 37.05 0.27 -15.60
C LYS A 61 36.49 1.65 -15.92
N GLU A 62 36.88 2.22 -17.04
CA GLU A 62 36.50 3.55 -17.50
C GLU A 62 34.98 3.63 -17.68
N THR A 63 34.40 2.60 -18.29
CA THR A 63 32.95 2.51 -18.51
C THR A 63 32.20 2.39 -17.19
N GLN A 64 32.66 1.53 -16.28
CA GLN A 64 32.06 1.39 -14.95
C GLN A 64 32.13 2.71 -14.16
N ASP A 65 33.27 3.40 -14.17
CA ASP A 65 33.47 4.63 -13.40
C ASP A 65 32.53 5.75 -13.89
N ILE A 66 32.35 5.88 -15.20
CA ILE A 66 31.40 6.85 -15.77
C ILE A 66 29.95 6.50 -15.43
N VAL A 67 29.55 5.23 -15.59
CA VAL A 67 28.19 4.80 -15.20
C VAL A 67 27.97 5.00 -13.70
N ALA A 68 28.97 4.70 -12.86
CA ALA A 68 28.89 4.90 -11.42
C ALA A 68 28.69 6.38 -11.07
N ASN A 69 29.33 7.30 -11.78
CA ASN A 69 29.17 8.75 -11.58
C ASN A 69 27.75 9.27 -11.91
N THR A 70 26.93 8.49 -12.62
CA THR A 70 25.52 8.84 -12.87
C THR A 70 24.60 8.47 -11.71
N ASP A 71 24.98 7.52 -10.85
CA ASP A 71 24.21 7.11 -9.67
C ASP A 71 24.39 8.13 -8.54
N VAL A 72 23.35 8.93 -8.30
CA VAL A 72 23.32 9.97 -7.25
C VAL A 72 23.65 9.40 -5.88
N VAL A 73 23.17 8.20 -5.56
CA VAL A 73 23.43 7.59 -4.25
C VAL A 73 24.88 7.15 -4.15
N TYR A 74 25.47 6.62 -5.22
CA TYR A 74 26.91 6.35 -5.26
C TYR A 74 27.74 7.62 -5.12
N LEU A 75 27.39 8.70 -5.82
CA LEU A 75 28.10 9.97 -5.73
C LEU A 75 28.08 10.54 -4.30
N CYS A 76 26.91 10.55 -3.66
CA CYS A 76 26.79 10.91 -2.25
C CYS A 76 27.61 9.99 -1.34
N THR A 77 27.57 8.68 -1.58
CA THR A 77 28.36 7.69 -0.82
C THR A 77 29.85 7.95 -0.96
N ASN A 78 30.33 8.24 -2.17
CA ASN A 78 31.73 8.48 -2.47
C ASN A 78 32.22 9.79 -1.82
N LEU A 79 31.40 10.85 -1.85
CA LEU A 79 31.67 12.11 -1.16
C LEU A 79 31.77 11.91 0.36
N ILE A 80 30.84 11.15 0.95
CA ILE A 80 30.88 10.83 2.39
C ILE A 80 32.11 10.00 2.72
N SER A 81 32.49 9.03 1.88
CA SER A 81 33.65 8.18 2.13
C SER A 81 35.00 8.88 2.04
N LYS A 82 35.06 10.10 1.48
CA LYS A 82 36.27 10.93 1.54
C LYS A 82 36.52 11.51 2.94
N VAL A 83 35.45 11.67 3.72
CA VAL A 83 35.49 12.25 5.07
C VAL A 83 35.44 11.17 6.14
N VAL A 84 34.71 10.09 5.88
CA VAL A 84 34.41 9.04 6.86
C VAL A 84 34.88 7.69 6.32
N PRO A 85 35.50 6.81 7.14
CA PRO A 85 35.87 5.47 6.71
C PRO A 85 34.70 4.71 6.10
N HIS A 86 34.95 3.94 5.03
CA HIS A 86 33.90 3.20 4.31
C HIS A 86 33.11 2.25 5.24
N TYR A 87 33.77 1.69 6.26
CA TYR A 87 33.14 0.86 7.29
C TYR A 87 32.09 1.59 8.14
N SER A 88 32.15 2.91 8.28
CA SER A 88 31.11 3.67 8.99
C SER A 88 29.77 3.62 8.27
N LEU A 89 29.75 3.49 6.94
CA LEU A 89 28.52 3.29 6.17
C LEU A 89 27.85 1.96 6.51
N PHE A 90 28.65 0.92 6.76
CA PHE A 90 28.17 -0.36 7.26
C PHE A 90 27.51 -0.20 8.64
N ILE A 91 28.16 0.48 9.59
CA ILE A 91 27.59 0.71 10.93
C ILE A 91 26.27 1.48 10.81
N VAL A 92 26.24 2.55 10.02
CA VAL A 92 25.02 3.35 9.80
C VAL A 92 23.91 2.52 9.19
N ALA A 93 24.20 1.70 8.17
CA ALA A 93 23.21 0.82 7.55
C ALA A 93 22.62 -0.17 8.57
N SER A 94 23.48 -0.81 9.38
CA SER A 94 23.07 -1.76 10.42
C SER A 94 22.19 -1.09 11.49
N LEU A 95 22.57 0.10 11.97
CA LEU A 95 21.78 0.87 12.93
C LEU A 95 20.42 1.28 12.35
N LEU A 96 20.38 1.71 11.08
CA LEU A 96 19.13 2.07 10.40
C LEU A 96 18.20 0.88 10.26
N VAL A 97 18.71 -0.30 9.91
CA VAL A 97 17.90 -1.53 9.79
C VAL A 97 17.38 -1.97 11.14
N ILE A 98 18.24 -2.00 12.17
CA ILE A 98 17.82 -2.33 13.53
C ILE A 98 16.74 -1.34 13.99
N LEU A 99 16.96 -0.04 13.81
CA LEU A 99 15.99 1.01 14.16
C LEU A 99 14.65 0.78 13.44
N CYS A 100 14.67 0.51 12.14
CA CYS A 100 13.47 0.24 11.35
C CYS A 100 12.71 -1.00 11.86
N LEU A 101 13.40 -2.09 12.16
CA LEU A 101 12.79 -3.32 12.68
C LEU A 101 12.24 -3.13 14.10
N THR A 102 12.97 -2.44 14.98
CA THR A 102 12.53 -2.13 16.34
C THR A 102 11.34 -1.18 16.36
N ASP A 103 11.33 -0.17 15.48
CA ASP A 103 10.22 0.79 15.38
C ASP A 103 8.98 0.11 14.80
N THR A 104 9.14 -0.83 13.86
CA THR A 104 8.06 -1.70 13.37
C THR A 104 7.47 -2.53 14.52
N PHE A 105 8.32 -3.18 15.33
CA PHE A 105 7.86 -3.98 16.47
C PHE A 105 7.18 -3.11 17.54
N TYR A 106 7.75 -1.93 17.82
CA TYR A 106 7.19 -0.97 18.77
C TYR A 106 5.83 -0.46 18.31
N ALA A 107 5.70 -0.07 17.04
CA ALA A 107 4.43 0.33 16.45
C ALA A 107 3.41 -0.81 16.50
N ALA A 108 3.79 -2.04 16.15
CA ALA A 108 2.92 -3.22 16.28
C ALA A 108 2.42 -3.41 17.73
N HIS A 109 3.29 -3.23 18.73
CA HIS A 109 2.93 -3.32 20.13
C HIS A 109 1.96 -2.19 20.56
N LEU A 110 2.14 -0.98 20.05
CA LEU A 110 1.20 0.13 20.26
C LEU A 110 -0.19 -0.19 19.69
N PHE A 111 -0.25 -0.76 18.47
CA PHE A 111 -1.52 -1.22 17.87
C PHE A 111 -2.19 -2.30 18.71
N LYS A 112 -1.41 -3.26 19.24
CA LYS A 112 -1.94 -4.33 20.09
C LYS A 112 -2.56 -3.78 21.38
N LYS A 113 -2.00 -2.70 21.95
CA LYS A 113 -2.54 -2.07 23.16
C LYS A 113 -3.77 -1.19 22.93
N GLY A 114 -4.08 -0.84 21.68
CA GLY A 114 -5.24 0.01 21.34
C GLY A 114 -5.16 1.45 21.88
N SER A 115 -4.02 1.88 22.41
CA SER A 115 -3.79 3.24 22.94
C SER A 115 -2.54 3.80 22.29
N ILE A 116 -2.72 4.71 21.32
CA ILE A 116 -1.61 5.43 20.69
C ILE A 116 -1.46 6.77 21.40
N ASP A 117 -0.72 6.79 22.51
CA ASP A 117 -0.44 8.04 23.22
C ASP A 117 0.59 8.90 22.47
N ARG A 118 1.36 8.31 21.54
CA ARG A 118 2.44 9.00 20.80
C ARG A 118 2.44 8.58 19.33
N MET A 119 2.38 9.56 18.44
CA MET A 119 2.24 9.34 16.99
C MET A 119 3.54 9.49 16.20
N TRP A 120 4.58 10.04 16.82
CA TRP A 120 5.89 10.20 16.20
C TRP A 120 6.53 8.87 15.74
N PRO A 121 6.35 7.69 16.40
CA PRO A 121 6.94 6.44 15.93
C PRO A 121 6.40 6.04 14.55
N LEU A 122 5.10 6.21 14.32
CA LEU A 122 4.49 5.97 13.01
C LEU A 122 5.03 6.90 11.93
N LYS A 123 5.30 8.18 12.25
CA LYS A 123 5.89 9.14 11.31
C LYS A 123 7.34 8.77 10.97
N VAL A 124 8.12 8.37 11.97
CA VAL A 124 9.50 7.91 11.80
C VAL A 124 9.53 6.63 10.97
N LEU A 125 8.70 5.65 11.30
CA LEU A 125 8.57 4.39 10.55
C LEU A 125 8.24 4.63 9.08
N ARG A 126 7.26 5.50 8.79
CA ARG A 126 6.91 5.86 7.40
C ARG A 126 8.09 6.48 6.66
N PHE A 127 8.82 7.40 7.30
CA PHE A 127 10.00 8.04 6.71
C PHE A 127 11.13 7.04 6.47
N LEU A 128 11.41 6.16 7.45
CA LEU A 128 12.41 5.11 7.34
C LEU A 128 12.06 4.13 6.23
N VAL A 129 10.82 3.66 6.16
CA VAL A 129 10.39 2.70 5.13
C VAL A 129 10.42 3.34 3.74
N ALA A 130 9.92 4.56 3.60
CA ALA A 130 10.02 5.28 2.32
C ALA A 130 11.49 5.43 1.89
N THR A 131 12.37 5.90 2.76
CA THR A 131 13.77 6.14 2.41
C THR A 131 14.53 4.84 2.17
N MET A 132 14.42 3.88 3.09
CA MET A 132 15.18 2.64 3.06
C MET A 132 14.66 1.65 2.03
N VAL A 133 13.35 1.39 1.97
CA VAL A 133 12.77 0.37 1.09
C VAL A 133 12.61 0.90 -0.34
N THR A 134 12.32 2.19 -0.54
CA THR A 134 12.08 2.72 -1.89
C THR A 134 13.29 3.37 -2.53
N THR A 135 14.11 4.14 -1.79
CA THR A 135 15.21 4.93 -2.38
C THR A 135 16.57 4.29 -2.19
N ALA A 136 16.84 3.73 -1.01
CA ALA A 136 18.18 3.27 -0.62
C ALA A 136 18.30 1.74 -0.56
N PHE A 137 17.34 0.99 -1.09
CA PHE A 137 17.25 -0.46 -0.92
C PHE A 137 18.51 -1.22 -1.35
N SER A 138 18.94 -1.03 -2.61
CA SER A 138 20.12 -1.70 -3.14
C SER A 138 21.41 -1.23 -2.46
N SER A 139 21.48 0.05 -2.07
CA SER A 139 22.63 0.61 -1.36
C SER A 139 22.76 0.08 0.07
N ILE A 140 21.64 -0.07 0.80
CA ILE A 140 21.63 -0.64 2.16
C ILE A 140 22.06 -2.11 2.10
N ILE A 141 21.54 -2.90 1.17
CA ILE A 141 21.99 -4.29 0.99
C ILE A 141 23.50 -4.32 0.72
N LYS A 142 23.99 -3.47 -0.20
CA LYS A 142 25.42 -3.39 -0.51
C LYS A 142 26.26 -2.99 0.71
N TRP A 143 25.80 -2.06 1.53
CA TRP A 143 26.50 -1.65 2.76
C TRP A 143 26.50 -2.75 3.82
N LEU A 144 25.40 -3.49 3.98
CA LEU A 144 25.34 -4.64 4.89
C LEU A 144 26.27 -5.77 4.45
N MET A 145 26.50 -5.91 3.14
CA MET A 145 27.39 -6.93 2.56
C MET A 145 28.87 -6.54 2.55
N ILE A 146 29.26 -5.35 3.07
CA ILE A 146 30.66 -4.92 3.15
C ILE A 146 31.59 -5.98 3.80
N PRO A 147 31.22 -6.67 4.90
CA PRO A 147 32.07 -7.71 5.49
C PRO A 147 32.38 -8.88 4.53
N THR A 148 31.55 -9.09 3.50
CA THR A 148 31.71 -10.17 2.51
C THR A 148 32.44 -9.74 1.23
N ASN A 149 32.79 -8.45 1.07
CA ASN A 149 33.38 -7.93 -0.16
C ASN A 149 34.74 -8.56 -0.51
N CYS A 150 35.44 -9.13 0.46
CA CYS A 150 36.69 -9.85 0.20
C CYS A 150 36.53 -11.10 -0.67
N LEU A 151 35.31 -11.64 -0.81
CA LEU A 151 35.03 -12.73 -1.76
C LEU A 151 35.04 -12.27 -3.21
N VAL A 152 34.86 -10.97 -3.45
CA VAL A 152 34.57 -10.42 -4.78
C VAL A 152 35.78 -9.70 -5.37
N THR A 153 36.62 -9.09 -4.52
CA THR A 153 37.74 -8.26 -4.96
C THR A 153 38.86 -8.35 -3.94
N GLU A 154 40.07 -8.72 -4.39
CA GLU A 154 41.28 -8.84 -3.56
C GLU A 154 41.69 -7.49 -2.94
N ASP A 155 41.42 -6.37 -3.64
CA ASP A 155 41.73 -5.01 -3.19
C ASP A 155 40.58 -4.32 -2.41
N ALA A 156 39.54 -5.05 -2.02
CA ALA A 156 38.40 -4.43 -1.34
C ALA A 156 38.78 -3.96 0.07
N PRO A 157 38.34 -2.75 0.49
CA PRO A 157 38.49 -2.31 1.86
C PRO A 157 37.72 -3.26 2.78
N SER A 158 38.46 -4.03 3.58
CA SER A 158 37.92 -5.06 4.47
C SER A 158 37.91 -4.61 5.93
N PHE A 159 37.12 -5.30 6.74
CA PHE A 159 37.14 -5.11 8.19
C PHE A 159 38.49 -5.51 8.80
N SER A 160 39.14 -6.53 8.25
CA SER A 160 40.50 -6.94 8.65
C SER A 160 41.52 -5.85 8.37
N VAL A 161 41.48 -5.17 7.22
CA VAL A 161 42.39 -4.06 6.94
C VAL A 161 42.18 -2.90 7.92
N ALA A 162 40.93 -2.60 8.28
CA ALA A 162 40.62 -1.54 9.25
C ALA A 162 41.05 -1.86 10.69
N VAL A 163 41.03 -3.14 11.10
CA VAL A 163 41.31 -3.57 12.48
C VAL A 163 42.75 -4.08 12.66
N ARG A 164 43.31 -4.75 11.66
CA ARG A 164 44.63 -5.39 11.69
C ARG A 164 45.71 -4.63 10.92
N GLY A 165 45.34 -3.60 10.15
CA GLY A 165 46.27 -2.81 9.34
C GLY A 165 46.44 -3.31 7.91
N GLU A 166 47.19 -2.56 7.11
CA GLU A 166 47.49 -2.89 5.71
C GLU A 166 48.24 -4.23 5.60
N GLY A 167 47.78 -5.11 4.70
CA GLY A 167 48.40 -6.42 4.43
C GLY A 167 47.81 -7.62 5.17
N ALA A 168 46.74 -7.46 5.95
CA ALA A 168 46.03 -8.58 6.55
C ALA A 168 45.31 -9.43 5.49
N GLU A 169 45.53 -10.75 5.50
CA GLU A 169 44.79 -11.69 4.63
C GLU A 169 43.29 -11.60 4.93
N CYS A 170 42.51 -11.11 3.95
CA CYS A 170 41.08 -11.04 4.12
C CYS A 170 40.43 -12.38 3.80
N THR A 171 39.93 -13.07 4.83
CA THR A 171 39.12 -14.26 4.67
C THR A 171 37.80 -14.08 5.43
N PRO A 172 36.65 -14.03 4.75
CA PRO A 172 35.36 -13.71 5.39
C PRO A 172 34.90 -14.78 6.41
N PHE A 173 35.53 -15.96 6.35
CA PHE A 173 35.28 -17.11 7.22
C PHE A 173 36.36 -17.32 8.28
N ALA A 174 37.35 -16.42 8.39
CA ALA A 174 38.27 -16.42 9.52
C ALA A 174 37.86 -15.40 10.59
N MET A 175 38.39 -15.58 11.79
CA MET A 175 38.30 -14.57 12.83
C MET A 175 39.17 -13.37 12.46
N PRO A 176 38.71 -12.11 12.66
CA PRO A 176 37.46 -11.72 13.32
C PRO A 176 36.26 -11.51 12.36
N GLU A 177 36.42 -11.63 11.04
CA GLU A 177 35.35 -11.30 10.07
C GLU A 177 34.09 -12.13 10.27
N VAL A 178 34.18 -13.39 10.69
CA VAL A 178 33.01 -14.26 10.95
C VAL A 178 32.05 -13.65 11.96
N LEU A 179 32.57 -12.99 13.00
CA LEU A 179 31.74 -12.36 14.05
C LEU A 179 30.89 -11.22 13.51
N ALA A 180 31.34 -10.56 12.44
CA ALA A 180 30.57 -9.55 11.74
C ALA A 180 29.70 -10.16 10.63
N THR A 181 30.21 -11.10 9.85
CA THR A 181 29.53 -11.64 8.66
C THR A 181 28.24 -12.38 9.00
N ALA A 182 28.23 -13.28 9.99
CA ALA A 182 27.06 -14.10 10.28
C ALA A 182 25.85 -13.29 10.81
N PRO A 183 25.99 -12.40 11.81
CA PRO A 183 24.89 -11.52 12.23
C PRO A 183 24.37 -10.62 11.11
N MET A 184 25.24 -10.21 10.18
CA MET A 184 24.87 -9.30 9.11
C MET A 184 24.14 -9.98 7.96
N ILE A 185 24.47 -11.22 7.65
CA ILE A 185 23.65 -12.03 6.74
C ILE A 185 22.26 -12.22 7.33
N LEU A 186 22.14 -12.51 8.63
CA LEU A 186 20.84 -12.62 9.31
C LEU A 186 20.06 -11.29 9.27
N LEU A 187 20.74 -10.17 9.54
CA LEU A 187 20.13 -8.84 9.47
C LEU A 187 19.70 -8.47 8.03
N GLY A 188 20.50 -8.84 7.03
CA GLY A 188 20.20 -8.67 5.61
C GLY A 188 18.98 -9.48 5.18
N ILE A 189 18.89 -10.75 5.59
CA ILE A 189 17.72 -11.61 5.34
C ILE A 189 16.47 -10.99 6.00
N ALA A 190 16.57 -10.53 7.25
CA ALA A 190 15.46 -9.88 7.94
C ALA A 190 15.01 -8.60 7.22
N TYR A 191 15.96 -7.77 6.77
CA TYR A 191 15.68 -6.54 6.03
C TYR A 191 15.03 -6.82 4.66
N VAL A 192 15.57 -7.75 3.88
CA VAL A 192 15.01 -8.13 2.58
C VAL A 192 13.60 -8.69 2.75
N THR A 193 13.39 -9.57 3.72
CA THR A 193 12.05 -10.13 4.02
C THR A 193 11.07 -9.01 4.38
N PHE A 194 11.47 -8.08 5.24
CA PHE A 194 10.66 -6.91 5.60
C PHE A 194 10.33 -6.02 4.38
N ALA A 195 11.33 -5.73 3.53
CA ALA A 195 11.14 -4.94 2.32
C ALA A 195 10.21 -5.63 1.30
N LEU A 196 10.31 -6.96 1.16
CA LEU A 196 9.42 -7.73 0.29
C LEU A 196 7.99 -7.73 0.81
N ILE A 197 7.77 -7.92 2.12
CA ILE A 197 6.43 -7.87 2.73
C ILE A 197 5.81 -6.48 2.55
N THR A 198 6.56 -5.42 2.85
CA THR A 198 6.08 -4.04 2.70
C THR A 198 5.80 -3.70 1.24
N SER A 199 6.63 -4.14 0.30
CA SER A 199 6.39 -3.96 -1.15
C SER A 199 5.17 -4.75 -1.63
N HIS A 200 5.00 -5.99 -1.16
CA HIS A 200 3.87 -6.85 -1.52
C HIS A 200 2.52 -6.25 -1.12
N LEU A 201 2.48 -5.62 0.05
CA LEU A 201 1.28 -5.03 0.63
C LEU A 201 1.14 -3.54 0.30
N SER A 202 2.08 -2.96 -0.46
CA SER A 202 1.99 -1.59 -0.97
C SER A 202 1.06 -1.51 -2.20
N PHE A 203 -0.24 -1.48 -1.95
CA PHE A 203 -1.24 -1.24 -3.00
C PHE A 203 -2.40 -0.40 -2.48
N GLU A 204 -3.08 0.27 -3.40
CA GLU A 204 -4.25 1.10 -3.15
C GLU A 204 -5.51 0.35 -3.56
N CYS A 205 -6.41 0.16 -2.58
CA CYS A 205 -7.68 -0.53 -2.80
C CYS A 205 -8.74 0.37 -3.44
N ASN A 206 -8.63 1.69 -3.27
CA ASN A 206 -9.61 2.62 -3.81
C ASN A 206 -9.34 2.82 -5.31
N PRO A 207 -10.21 2.34 -6.21
CA PRO A 207 -10.00 2.49 -7.65
C PRO A 207 -10.08 3.96 -8.09
N LEU A 208 -10.75 4.82 -7.31
CA LEU A 208 -10.86 6.26 -7.58
C LEU A 208 -9.63 7.06 -7.14
N CYS A 209 -8.65 6.40 -6.51
CA CYS A 209 -7.45 7.09 -6.03
C CYS A 209 -6.61 7.60 -7.21
N ARG A 210 -6.33 8.91 -7.23
CA ARG A 210 -5.54 9.58 -8.26
C ARG A 210 -4.11 9.86 -7.85
N GLN A 211 -3.66 9.26 -6.75
CA GLN A 211 -2.29 9.46 -6.29
C GLN A 211 -1.32 8.90 -7.35
N PRO A 212 -0.22 9.61 -7.67
CA PRO A 212 0.76 9.12 -8.65
C PRO A 212 1.35 7.75 -8.29
N GLY A 213 1.49 7.50 -6.99
CA GLY A 213 1.98 6.24 -6.43
C GLY A 213 0.90 5.17 -6.26
N ALA A 214 -0.37 5.43 -6.60
CA ALA A 214 -1.45 4.45 -6.43
C ALA A 214 -1.23 3.26 -7.36
N ARG A 215 -0.92 2.11 -6.76
CA ARG A 215 -0.71 0.84 -7.45
C ARG A 215 -1.85 -0.09 -7.15
N SER A 216 -2.23 -0.91 -8.12
CA SER A 216 -3.29 -1.87 -7.95
C SER A 216 -2.89 -3.20 -7.35
N THR A 217 -1.61 -3.52 -7.41
CA THR A 217 -1.05 -4.77 -6.88
C THR A 217 0.42 -4.54 -6.56
N GLY A 218 0.86 -5.10 -5.44
CA GLY A 218 2.28 -5.11 -5.06
C GLY A 218 3.09 -6.22 -5.72
N ARG A 219 2.47 -7.16 -6.46
CA ARG A 219 3.16 -8.35 -7.01
C ARG A 219 4.28 -8.00 -7.97
N VAL A 220 4.06 -7.05 -8.89
CA VAL A 220 5.09 -6.61 -9.85
C VAL A 220 6.26 -5.94 -9.12
N GLU A 221 5.98 -5.22 -8.04
CA GLU A 221 7.01 -4.55 -7.24
C GLU A 221 7.81 -5.52 -6.40
N VAL A 222 7.19 -6.61 -5.92
CA VAL A 222 7.92 -7.73 -5.31
C VAL A 222 8.84 -8.39 -6.32
N LEU A 223 8.37 -8.68 -7.53
CA LEU A 223 9.22 -9.27 -8.58
C LEU A 223 10.41 -8.35 -8.89
N PHE A 224 10.18 -7.03 -8.98
CA PHE A 224 11.26 -6.08 -9.17
C PHE A 224 12.20 -5.98 -7.96
N ALA A 225 11.70 -6.04 -6.73
CA ALA A 225 12.53 -6.06 -5.53
C ALA A 225 13.37 -7.34 -5.43
N VAL A 226 12.80 -8.49 -5.82
CA VAL A 226 13.54 -9.76 -5.94
C VAL A 226 14.64 -9.64 -6.99
N GLU A 227 14.35 -9.04 -8.15
CA GLU A 227 15.36 -8.78 -9.18
C GLU A 227 16.49 -7.87 -8.65
N LYS A 228 16.16 -6.80 -7.90
CA LYS A 228 17.19 -5.95 -7.25
C LYS A 228 18.06 -6.76 -6.30
N VAL A 229 17.46 -7.61 -5.46
CA VAL A 229 18.20 -8.49 -4.54
C VAL A 229 19.11 -9.41 -5.34
N LEU A 230 18.59 -10.03 -6.40
CA LEU A 230 19.34 -10.90 -7.29
C LEU A 230 20.55 -10.15 -7.89
N CYS A 231 20.35 -8.97 -8.49
CA CYS A 231 21.44 -8.14 -9.00
C CYS A 231 22.50 -7.85 -7.93
N THR A 232 22.09 -7.52 -6.70
CA THR A 232 23.03 -7.17 -5.62
C THR A 232 23.78 -8.38 -5.06
N VAL A 233 23.12 -9.52 -4.89
CA VAL A 233 23.66 -10.68 -4.16
C VAL A 233 24.36 -11.67 -5.10
N ILE A 234 23.88 -11.83 -6.33
CA ILE A 234 24.45 -12.82 -7.27
C ILE A 234 25.90 -12.49 -7.66
N ILE A 235 26.33 -11.23 -7.53
CA ILE A 235 27.72 -10.82 -7.74
C ILE A 235 28.66 -11.59 -6.80
N TYR A 236 28.24 -11.84 -5.56
CA TYR A 236 29.04 -12.61 -4.61
C TYR A 236 29.12 -14.10 -4.97
N LEU A 237 28.18 -14.60 -5.79
CA LEU A 237 28.21 -15.95 -6.35
C LEU A 237 28.98 -16.04 -7.67
N ALA A 238 29.31 -14.91 -8.30
CA ALA A 238 30.04 -14.87 -9.57
C ALA A 238 31.48 -15.38 -9.46
N ALA A 239 32.04 -15.48 -8.24
CA ALA A 239 33.31 -16.17 -8.01
C ALA A 239 33.21 -17.69 -8.25
N TYR A 240 32.02 -18.27 -8.13
CA TYR A 240 31.77 -19.71 -8.26
C TYR A 240 31.02 -20.11 -9.53
N ILE A 241 30.40 -19.14 -10.21
CA ILE A 241 29.56 -19.34 -11.39
C ILE A 241 30.16 -18.51 -12.53
N THR A 242 30.14 -19.04 -13.76
CA THR A 242 30.61 -18.27 -14.92
C THR A 242 29.82 -16.96 -15.06
N SER A 243 30.52 -15.87 -15.39
CA SER A 243 29.90 -14.54 -15.59
C SER A 243 28.77 -14.56 -16.62
N THR A 244 28.87 -15.44 -17.63
CA THR A 244 27.84 -15.70 -18.65
C THR A 244 26.56 -16.29 -18.06
N ALA A 245 26.65 -17.25 -17.15
CA ALA A 245 25.47 -17.85 -16.52
C ALA A 245 24.79 -16.85 -15.58
N VAL A 246 25.57 -16.06 -14.83
CA VAL A 246 25.02 -15.01 -13.96
C VAL A 246 24.25 -13.96 -14.76
N THR A 247 24.84 -13.45 -15.84
CA THR A 247 24.18 -12.44 -16.70
C THR A 247 22.97 -13.00 -17.45
N ALA A 248 22.99 -14.27 -17.84
CA ALA A 248 21.82 -14.94 -18.41
C ALA A 248 20.64 -15.03 -17.42
N ILE A 249 20.92 -15.33 -16.15
CA ILE A 249 19.92 -15.35 -15.07
C ILE A 249 19.31 -13.94 -14.88
N LEU A 250 20.14 -12.90 -14.83
CA LEU A 250 19.68 -11.50 -14.72
C LEU A 250 18.86 -11.07 -15.95
N PHE A 251 19.26 -11.50 -17.15
CA PHE A 251 18.47 -11.24 -18.35
C PHE A 251 17.09 -11.92 -18.28
N ALA A 252 17.03 -13.19 -17.90
CA ALA A 252 15.75 -13.89 -17.73
C ALA A 252 14.86 -13.23 -16.66
N GLY A 253 15.43 -12.85 -15.52
CA GLY A 253 14.73 -12.15 -14.44
C GLY A 253 14.14 -10.81 -14.90
N SER A 254 14.97 -9.94 -15.48
CA SER A 254 14.53 -8.65 -16.02
C SER A 254 13.46 -8.78 -17.12
N LEU A 255 13.53 -9.80 -17.99
CA LEU A 255 12.49 -10.07 -18.99
C LEU A 255 11.16 -10.50 -18.36
N ILE A 256 11.20 -11.35 -17.32
CA ILE A 256 10.00 -11.77 -16.57
C ILE A 256 9.34 -10.56 -15.91
N VAL A 257 10.12 -9.70 -15.25
CA VAL A 257 9.60 -8.47 -14.61
C VAL A 257 8.99 -7.54 -15.65
N PHE A 258 9.65 -7.31 -16.78
CA PHE A 258 9.14 -6.46 -17.85
C PHE A 258 7.83 -7.00 -18.43
N ARG A 259 7.75 -8.32 -18.67
CA ARG A 259 6.52 -8.97 -19.14
C ARG A 259 5.39 -8.84 -18.12
N ALA A 260 5.66 -9.08 -16.83
CA ALA A 260 4.68 -8.95 -15.77
C ALA A 260 4.14 -7.50 -15.68
N HIS A 261 5.02 -6.50 -15.82
CA HIS A 261 4.64 -5.08 -15.87
C HIS A 261 3.69 -4.77 -17.03
N LEU A 262 4.00 -5.26 -18.25
CA LEU A 262 3.14 -5.06 -19.43
C LEU A 262 1.79 -5.76 -19.30
N GLN A 263 1.73 -6.91 -18.65
CA GLN A 263 0.47 -7.65 -18.49
C GLN A 263 -0.46 -6.97 -17.48
N VAL A 264 0.10 -6.47 -16.37
CA VAL A 264 -0.68 -5.97 -15.22
C VAL A 264 -0.94 -4.47 -15.30
N LEU A 265 -0.01 -3.68 -15.84
CA LEU A 265 -0.03 -2.20 -15.82
C LEU A 265 -0.39 -1.66 -14.42
N PRO A 266 0.47 -1.89 -13.42
CA PRO A 266 0.05 -1.84 -12.03
C PRO A 266 -0.24 -0.42 -11.50
N TRP A 267 0.18 0.65 -12.16
CA TRP A 267 -0.15 2.02 -11.72
C TRP A 267 -1.48 2.49 -12.31
N HIS A 268 -2.23 3.31 -11.56
CA HIS A 268 -3.43 3.96 -12.11
C HIS A 268 -3.08 5.06 -13.12
N ASN A 269 -1.96 5.78 -12.91
CA ASN A 269 -1.49 6.82 -13.81
C ASN A 269 -0.72 6.21 -15.01
N HIS A 270 -1.18 6.50 -16.22
CA HIS A 270 -0.57 6.02 -17.45
C HIS A 270 0.87 6.53 -17.66
N THR A 271 1.16 7.79 -17.34
CA THR A 271 2.48 8.38 -17.53
C THR A 271 3.52 7.65 -16.69
N ILE A 272 3.16 7.28 -15.47
CA ILE A 272 4.01 6.51 -14.57
C ILE A 272 4.22 5.08 -15.09
N ASN A 273 3.18 4.42 -15.61
CA ASN A 273 3.32 3.11 -16.26
C ASN A 273 4.26 3.14 -17.47
N MET A 274 4.17 4.18 -18.31
CA MET A 274 5.05 4.36 -19.47
C MET A 274 6.50 4.56 -19.03
N LEU A 275 6.74 5.50 -18.11
CA LEU A 275 8.09 5.79 -17.62
C LEU A 275 8.72 4.56 -16.96
N ARG A 276 7.96 3.84 -16.14
CA ARG A 276 8.45 2.60 -15.53
C ARG A 276 8.75 1.52 -16.56
N GLY A 277 7.90 1.35 -17.57
CA GLY A 277 8.14 0.41 -18.66
C GLY A 277 9.39 0.77 -19.46
N ALA A 278 9.64 2.07 -19.68
CA ALA A 278 10.85 2.56 -20.32
C ALA A 278 12.12 2.21 -19.51
N PHE A 279 12.11 2.46 -18.20
CA PHE A 279 13.22 2.07 -17.34
C PHE A 279 13.45 0.55 -17.26
N LEU A 280 12.39 -0.25 -17.16
CA LEU A 280 12.51 -1.71 -17.17
C LEU A 280 13.06 -2.24 -18.51
N SER A 281 12.68 -1.63 -19.62
CA SER A 281 13.24 -1.93 -20.95
C SER A 281 14.74 -1.60 -21.01
N CYS A 282 15.16 -0.46 -20.44
CA CYS A 282 16.57 -0.13 -20.29
C CYS A 282 17.32 -1.16 -19.43
N VAL A 283 16.76 -1.58 -18.29
CA VAL A 283 17.37 -2.64 -17.45
C VAL A 283 17.53 -3.94 -18.24
N CYS A 284 16.49 -4.36 -18.98
CA CYS A 284 16.54 -5.53 -19.85
C CYS A 284 17.63 -5.40 -20.94
N TRP A 285 17.77 -4.22 -21.55
CA TRP A 285 18.84 -3.97 -22.52
C TRP A 285 20.23 -4.03 -21.89
N MET A 286 20.39 -3.49 -20.68
CA MET A 286 21.67 -3.53 -19.97
C MET A 286 22.05 -4.95 -19.54
N THR A 287 21.09 -5.78 -19.13
CA THR A 287 21.35 -7.21 -18.83
C THR A 287 21.70 -7.98 -20.10
N VAL A 288 21.05 -7.72 -21.24
CA VAL A 288 21.45 -8.26 -22.56
C VAL A 288 22.87 -7.83 -22.91
N SER A 289 23.21 -6.56 -22.71
CA SER A 289 24.54 -6.01 -23.02
C SER A 289 25.62 -6.70 -22.18
N SER A 290 25.41 -6.85 -20.87
CA SER A 290 26.32 -7.59 -19.99
C SER A 290 26.43 -9.07 -20.39
N PHE A 291 25.33 -9.70 -20.81
CA PHE A 291 25.36 -11.07 -21.32
C PHE A 291 26.20 -11.18 -22.60
N LEU A 292 26.01 -10.29 -23.57
CA LEU A 292 26.80 -10.28 -24.80
C LEU A 292 28.29 -10.08 -24.52
N ILE A 293 28.65 -9.11 -23.67
CA ILE A 293 30.04 -8.84 -23.31
C ILE A 293 30.68 -10.09 -22.67
N SER A 294 30.04 -10.66 -21.66
CA SER A 294 30.55 -11.86 -20.98
C SER A 294 30.61 -13.09 -21.91
N ALA A 295 29.68 -13.22 -22.86
CA ALA A 295 29.68 -14.30 -23.85
C ALA A 295 30.84 -14.16 -24.85
N PHE A 296 31.15 -12.94 -25.30
CA PHE A 296 32.31 -12.69 -26.17
C PHE A 296 33.64 -12.97 -25.46
N GLU A 297 33.75 -12.60 -24.18
CA GLU A 297 34.91 -12.96 -23.37
C GLU A 297 35.05 -14.48 -23.20
N ALA A 298 33.95 -15.18 -22.91
CA ALA A 298 33.94 -16.62 -22.79
C ALA A 298 34.28 -17.34 -24.10
N ALA A 299 33.99 -16.74 -25.25
CA ALA A 299 34.36 -17.25 -26.58
C ALA A 299 35.85 -17.06 -26.91
N GLY A 300 36.64 -16.44 -26.03
CA GLY A 300 38.08 -16.28 -26.21
C GLY A 300 38.46 -15.20 -27.23
N VAL A 301 37.54 -14.30 -27.58
CA VAL A 301 37.82 -13.17 -28.48
C VAL A 301 38.65 -12.14 -27.72
N GLN A 302 39.98 -12.25 -27.80
CA GLN A 302 40.91 -11.26 -27.26
C GLN A 302 40.86 -10.00 -28.12
N GLN A 303 40.05 -9.02 -27.72
CA GLN A 303 40.06 -7.67 -28.28
C GLN A 303 41.06 -6.78 -27.54
N GLU A 304 41.74 -5.91 -28.28
CA GLU A 304 42.46 -4.78 -27.70
C GLU A 304 41.51 -3.93 -26.84
N THR A 305 42.01 -3.42 -25.71
CA THR A 305 41.21 -2.70 -24.71
C THR A 305 40.40 -1.54 -25.32
N ASP A 306 40.98 -0.84 -26.30
CA ASP A 306 40.34 0.28 -26.99
C ASP A 306 39.12 -0.17 -27.83
N GLN A 307 39.23 -1.32 -28.51
CA GLN A 307 38.12 -1.88 -29.30
C GLN A 307 36.99 -2.38 -28.39
N LYS A 308 37.36 -3.03 -27.28
CA LYS A 308 36.41 -3.49 -26.27
C LYS A 308 35.65 -2.31 -25.65
N GLN A 309 36.34 -1.23 -25.33
CA GLN A 309 35.73 -0.01 -24.80
C GLN A 309 34.78 0.62 -25.83
N ALA A 310 35.20 0.77 -27.09
CA ALA A 310 34.34 1.31 -28.16
C ALA A 310 33.05 0.49 -28.35
N TRP A 311 33.15 -0.84 -28.29
CA TRP A 311 31.98 -1.73 -28.34
C TRP A 311 31.04 -1.52 -27.14
N GLN A 312 31.59 -1.43 -25.92
CA GLN A 312 30.80 -1.17 -24.71
C GLN A 312 30.06 0.17 -24.76
N TRP A 313 30.71 1.23 -25.27
CA TRP A 313 30.06 2.52 -25.47
C TRP A 313 28.96 2.48 -26.53
N THR A 314 29.12 1.65 -27.55
CA THR A 314 28.08 1.44 -28.55
C THR A 314 26.85 0.79 -27.93
N LEU A 315 27.03 -0.21 -27.06
CA LEU A 315 25.93 -0.85 -26.32
C LEU A 315 25.21 0.14 -25.38
N ILE A 316 25.96 1.00 -24.68
CA ILE A 316 25.38 2.07 -23.85
C ILE A 316 24.68 3.12 -24.72
N GLY A 317 25.22 3.44 -25.90
CA GLY A 317 24.64 4.39 -26.85
C GLY A 317 23.26 3.98 -27.39
N ILE A 318 22.92 2.68 -27.33
CA ILE A 318 21.61 2.14 -27.73
C ILE A 318 20.54 2.30 -26.63
N LEU A 319 20.93 2.68 -25.41
CA LEU A 319 20.01 2.85 -24.27
C LEU A 319 18.80 3.77 -24.56
N PRO A 320 18.93 4.92 -25.25
CA PRO A 320 17.78 5.75 -25.61
C PRO A 320 16.77 5.02 -26.50
N VAL A 321 17.23 4.13 -27.39
CA VAL A 321 16.36 3.31 -28.23
C VAL A 321 15.62 2.29 -27.35
N ALA A 322 16.30 1.62 -26.42
CA ALA A 322 15.67 0.71 -25.47
C ALA A 322 14.60 1.42 -24.61
N PHE A 323 14.87 2.66 -24.20
CA PHE A 323 13.90 3.50 -23.48
C PHE A 323 12.63 3.74 -24.33
N VAL A 324 12.79 4.15 -25.58
CA VAL A 324 11.68 4.37 -26.52
C VAL A 324 10.91 3.07 -26.80
N VAL A 325 11.60 1.94 -26.96
CA VAL A 325 10.97 0.62 -27.12
C VAL A 325 10.06 0.30 -25.93
N GLY A 326 10.50 0.58 -24.70
CA GLY A 326 9.69 0.40 -23.50
C GLY A 326 8.45 1.29 -23.47
N LEU A 327 8.58 2.57 -23.86
CA LEU A 327 7.44 3.49 -24.00
C LEU A 327 6.43 2.98 -25.03
N VAL A 328 6.90 2.60 -26.21
CA VAL A 328 6.06 2.10 -27.31
C VAL A 328 5.39 0.78 -26.93
N ALA A 329 6.07 -0.12 -26.21
CA ALA A 329 5.50 -1.38 -25.74
C ALA A 329 4.32 -1.16 -24.78
N VAL A 330 4.47 -0.28 -23.79
CA VAL A 330 3.38 0.09 -22.87
C VAL A 330 2.24 0.79 -23.62
N HIS A 331 2.58 1.69 -24.55
CA HIS A 331 1.59 2.41 -25.34
C HIS A 331 0.75 1.45 -26.22
N ARG A 332 1.41 0.57 -26.98
CA ARG A 332 0.74 -0.45 -27.81
C ARG A 332 -0.12 -1.38 -26.97
N ARG A 333 0.35 -1.76 -25.77
CA ARG A 333 -0.44 -2.59 -24.86
C ARG A 333 -1.71 -1.88 -24.40
N ARG A 334 -1.61 -0.60 -24.07
CA ARG A 334 -2.78 0.23 -23.72
C ARG A 334 -3.74 0.38 -24.90
N GLU A 335 -3.24 0.66 -26.10
CA GLU A 335 -4.08 0.70 -27.30
C GLU A 335 -4.79 -0.63 -27.57
N ALA A 336 -4.12 -1.76 -27.37
CA ALA A 336 -4.73 -3.07 -27.54
C ALA A 336 -5.93 -3.26 -26.58
N ILE A 337 -5.79 -2.80 -25.33
CA ILE A 337 -6.89 -2.81 -24.35
C ILE A 337 -8.02 -1.88 -24.80
N PHE A 338 -7.71 -0.68 -25.30
CA PHE A 338 -8.73 0.22 -25.83
C PHE A 338 -9.48 -0.34 -27.02
N ARG A 339 -8.79 -0.97 -27.98
CA ARG A 339 -9.44 -1.63 -29.11
C ARG A 339 -10.36 -2.76 -28.66
N SER A 340 -10.02 -3.48 -27.58
CA SER A 340 -10.92 -4.48 -26.98
C SER A 340 -12.14 -3.81 -26.35
N LEU A 341 -11.94 -2.72 -25.60
CA LEU A 341 -13.01 -1.91 -25.01
C LEU A 341 -13.96 -1.32 -26.05
N ASP A 342 -13.46 -0.80 -27.17
CA ASP A 342 -14.28 -0.21 -28.22
C ASP A 342 -15.13 -1.27 -28.95
N ARG A 343 -14.58 -2.48 -29.17
CA ARG A 343 -15.35 -3.62 -29.69
C ARG A 343 -16.48 -4.00 -28.73
N MET A 344 -16.16 -4.16 -27.45
CA MET A 344 -17.18 -4.46 -26.43
C MET A 344 -18.23 -3.35 -26.33
N ARG A 345 -17.85 -2.09 -26.50
CA ARG A 345 -18.80 -0.97 -26.48
C ARG A 345 -19.78 -1.08 -27.65
N GLY A 346 -19.29 -1.33 -28.86
CA GLY A 346 -20.15 -1.54 -30.02
C GLY A 346 -21.13 -2.70 -29.84
N ASP A 347 -20.65 -3.83 -29.31
CA ASP A 347 -21.48 -4.99 -29.00
C ASP A 347 -22.53 -4.66 -27.93
N TRP A 348 -22.14 -3.94 -26.88
CA TRP A 348 -23.03 -3.53 -25.79
C TRP A 348 -24.12 -2.55 -26.26
N GLU A 349 -23.76 -1.52 -27.03
CA GLU A 349 -24.70 -0.54 -27.58
C GLU A 349 -25.69 -1.22 -28.55
N SER A 350 -25.21 -2.16 -29.38
CA SER A 350 -26.08 -2.93 -30.28
C SER A 350 -27.06 -3.83 -29.52
N ALA A 351 -26.61 -4.47 -28.44
CA ALA A 351 -27.45 -5.29 -27.57
C ALA A 351 -28.50 -4.44 -26.84
N GLN A 352 -28.11 -3.25 -26.36
CA GLN A 352 -29.03 -2.32 -25.71
C GLN A 352 -30.09 -1.79 -26.70
N ALA A 353 -29.69 -1.41 -27.91
CA ALA A 353 -30.62 -0.98 -28.95
C ALA A 353 -31.61 -2.09 -29.33
N THR A 354 -31.14 -3.34 -29.42
CA THR A 354 -31.99 -4.50 -29.70
C THR A 354 -32.98 -4.76 -28.55
N ALA A 355 -32.53 -4.66 -27.30
CA ALA A 355 -33.39 -4.82 -26.13
C ALA A 355 -34.49 -3.75 -26.07
N VAL A 356 -34.17 -2.50 -26.38
CA VAL A 356 -35.15 -1.39 -26.47
C VAL A 356 -36.13 -1.62 -27.63
N ALA A 357 -35.67 -2.07 -28.79
CA ALA A 357 -36.53 -2.39 -29.92
C ALA A 357 -37.54 -3.52 -29.58
N ILE A 358 -37.08 -4.57 -28.89
CA ILE A 358 -37.94 -5.65 -28.42
C ILE A 358 -38.95 -5.11 -27.38
N ALA A 359 -38.50 -4.35 -26.39
CA ALA A 359 -39.39 -3.78 -25.37
C ALA A 359 -40.48 -2.90 -26.00
N ASN A 360 -40.14 -2.09 -27.01
CA ASN A 360 -41.10 -1.27 -27.75
C ASN A 360 -42.07 -2.11 -28.60
N SER A 361 -41.60 -3.21 -29.21
CA SER A 361 -42.48 -4.14 -29.95
C SER A 361 -43.47 -4.86 -29.03
N VAL A 362 -43.03 -5.28 -27.84
CA VAL A 362 -43.89 -5.91 -26.82
C VAL A 362 -44.89 -4.91 -26.23
N ALA A 363 -44.49 -3.65 -26.02
CA ALA A 363 -45.41 -2.59 -25.61
C ALA A 363 -46.48 -2.30 -26.68
N HIS A 364 -46.11 -2.34 -27.96
CA HIS A 364 -47.05 -2.16 -29.07
C HIS A 364 -48.00 -3.35 -29.27
N GLU A 365 -47.55 -4.59 -29.04
CA GLU A 365 -48.42 -5.77 -29.09
C GLU A 365 -49.30 -5.92 -27.85
N GLY A 366 -48.80 -5.55 -26.67
CA GLY A 366 -49.58 -5.51 -25.41
C GLY A 366 -50.73 -4.50 -25.44
N GLY A 367 -50.64 -3.47 -26.29
CA GLY A 367 -51.73 -2.52 -26.56
C GLY A 367 -52.88 -3.06 -27.41
N LYS A 368 -52.75 -4.26 -28.01
CA LYS A 368 -53.78 -4.87 -28.87
C LYS A 368 -54.50 -6.07 -28.28
N ARG A 369 -54.26 -6.40 -27.00
CA ARG A 369 -54.94 -7.52 -26.34
C ARG A 369 -55.23 -7.26 -24.86
N ILE A 370 -56.12 -6.31 -24.59
CA ILE A 370 -56.88 -6.29 -23.34
C ILE A 370 -58.37 -6.08 -23.66
N VAL A 371 -59.05 -7.19 -23.94
CA VAL A 371 -60.44 -7.40 -23.53
C VAL A 371 -60.51 -8.81 -22.98
N GLY A 372 -60.69 -8.92 -21.66
CA GLY A 372 -61.11 -10.16 -21.01
C GLY A 372 -60.23 -10.64 -19.86
N SER A 373 -60.56 -10.15 -18.66
CA SER A 373 -60.56 -10.82 -17.35
C SER A 373 -59.61 -10.25 -16.29
N SER A 374 -60.27 -9.56 -15.35
CA SER A 374 -59.82 -9.07 -14.05
C SER A 374 -59.31 -10.19 -13.14
N GLU A 375 -58.21 -9.97 -12.42
CA GLU A 375 -58.17 -9.79 -10.95
C GLU A 375 -56.73 -9.88 -10.39
N ALA A 376 -56.55 -9.21 -9.24
CA ALA A 376 -55.43 -9.21 -8.30
C ALA A 376 -54.30 -8.21 -8.53
N GLY A 377 -54.22 -7.26 -7.59
CA GLY A 377 -53.34 -6.11 -7.60
C GLY A 377 -51.89 -6.41 -7.25
N GLY A 378 -51.03 -5.48 -7.69
CA GLY A 378 -49.62 -5.46 -7.38
C GLY A 378 -49.06 -4.09 -7.75
N SER A 379 -48.62 -3.37 -6.72
CA SER A 379 -47.99 -2.05 -6.78
C SER A 379 -46.94 -1.95 -7.88
N GLY A 380 -46.91 -0.80 -8.56
CA GLY A 380 -45.94 -0.48 -9.60
C GLY A 380 -44.50 -0.70 -9.15
N ALA A 381 -43.86 -1.68 -9.77
CA ALA A 381 -42.43 -1.84 -9.79
C ALA A 381 -41.95 -1.48 -11.20
N LEU A 382 -41.02 -0.52 -11.29
CA LEU A 382 -40.15 -0.40 -12.45
C LEU A 382 -39.55 -1.78 -12.79
N PRO A 383 -39.27 -2.09 -14.07
CA PRO A 383 -38.53 -3.29 -14.43
C PRO A 383 -37.12 -3.17 -13.85
N THR A 384 -36.94 -3.71 -12.64
CA THR A 384 -35.65 -3.89 -12.02
C THR A 384 -34.88 -4.84 -12.91
N VAL A 385 -33.89 -4.32 -13.64
CA VAL A 385 -32.80 -5.10 -14.24
C VAL A 385 -31.91 -5.62 -13.10
N ALA A 386 -32.49 -6.48 -12.27
CA ALA A 386 -31.86 -7.21 -11.19
C ALA A 386 -31.87 -8.68 -11.57
N GLY A 387 -30.77 -9.12 -12.16
CA GLY A 387 -30.60 -10.49 -12.58
C GLY A 387 -29.39 -10.60 -13.51
N LEU A 388 -28.19 -10.40 -12.96
CA LEU A 388 -27.04 -11.10 -13.56
C LEU A 388 -27.41 -12.58 -13.58
N PRO A 389 -27.39 -13.26 -14.74
CA PRO A 389 -27.64 -14.69 -14.77
C PRO A 389 -26.55 -15.35 -13.94
N VAL A 390 -26.93 -15.85 -12.77
CA VAL A 390 -26.11 -16.80 -12.02
C VAL A 390 -25.92 -17.99 -12.95
N ALA A 391 -24.77 -18.05 -13.59
CA ALA A 391 -24.43 -19.10 -14.53
C ALA A 391 -24.67 -20.45 -13.85
N LYS A 392 -25.61 -21.23 -14.40
CA LYS A 392 -25.82 -22.63 -14.01
C LYS A 392 -24.46 -23.32 -14.08
N LYS A 393 -23.99 -23.86 -12.95
CA LYS A 393 -22.70 -24.57 -12.78
C LYS A 393 -22.43 -25.73 -13.75
N SER A 394 -23.36 -26.08 -14.64
CA SER A 394 -23.29 -27.28 -15.47
C SER A 394 -22.76 -27.08 -16.90
N THR A 395 -22.19 -25.93 -17.27
CA THR A 395 -21.69 -25.72 -18.65
C THR A 395 -20.32 -25.05 -18.79
N ILE A 396 -19.54 -24.93 -17.70
CA ILE A 396 -18.18 -24.35 -17.79
C ILE A 396 -17.27 -25.23 -18.67
N TYR A 397 -17.35 -26.56 -18.55
CA TYR A 397 -16.54 -27.49 -19.34
C TYR A 397 -16.90 -27.52 -20.83
N ASN A 398 -18.20 -27.48 -21.17
CA ASN A 398 -18.64 -27.48 -22.57
C ASN A 398 -18.43 -26.11 -23.25
N SER A 399 -18.43 -25.01 -22.48
CA SER A 399 -18.16 -23.66 -23.02
C SER A 399 -16.68 -23.38 -23.25
N PHE A 400 -15.78 -24.10 -22.56
CA PHE A 400 -14.32 -23.89 -22.69
C PHE A 400 -13.76 -24.39 -24.02
N PHE A 401 -14.43 -25.37 -24.65
CA PHE A 401 -14.05 -25.95 -25.93
C PHE A 401 -14.98 -25.53 -27.08
N ASP A 402 -15.86 -24.54 -26.86
CA ASP A 402 -16.68 -24.00 -27.95
C ASP A 402 -15.87 -22.95 -28.74
N PRO A 403 -15.43 -23.23 -29.98
CA PRO A 403 -14.64 -22.29 -30.78
C PRO A 403 -15.40 -21.00 -31.13
N ALA A 404 -16.72 -20.95 -30.90
CA ALA A 404 -17.50 -19.73 -30.98
C ALA A 404 -17.31 -18.81 -29.75
N MET A 405 -17.08 -19.38 -28.56
CA MET A 405 -16.78 -18.63 -27.34
C MET A 405 -15.35 -18.10 -27.34
N GLU A 406 -14.39 -18.87 -27.86
CA GLU A 406 -12.99 -18.44 -27.96
C GLU A 406 -12.84 -17.23 -28.91
N ARG A 407 -13.65 -17.17 -29.98
CA ARG A 407 -13.76 -16.00 -30.86
C ARG A 407 -14.46 -14.79 -30.21
N LYS A 408 -15.21 -15.00 -29.12
CA LYS A 408 -15.97 -13.98 -28.38
C LYS A 408 -15.33 -13.59 -27.04
N ARG A 409 -14.14 -14.10 -26.71
CA ARG A 409 -13.41 -13.66 -25.51
C ARG A 409 -12.95 -12.22 -25.69
N ALA A 410 -13.40 -11.35 -24.80
CA ALA A 410 -12.98 -9.97 -24.77
C ALA A 410 -11.60 -9.82 -24.11
N PHE A 411 -11.29 -10.70 -23.16
CA PHE A 411 -10.04 -10.67 -22.40
C PHE A 411 -9.27 -11.99 -22.49
N ASN A 412 -7.95 -11.90 -22.68
CA ASN A 412 -7.09 -13.09 -22.68
C ASN A 412 -6.73 -13.53 -21.26
N THR A 413 -6.65 -12.58 -20.33
CA THR A 413 -6.28 -12.82 -18.94
C THR A 413 -7.13 -11.99 -17.98
N SER A 414 -7.30 -12.46 -16.75
CA SER A 414 -8.00 -11.69 -15.71
C SER A 414 -7.31 -10.35 -15.41
N ALA A 415 -5.98 -10.28 -15.52
CA ALA A 415 -5.23 -9.04 -15.37
C ALA A 415 -5.61 -7.99 -16.43
N GLU A 416 -5.93 -8.44 -17.66
CA GLU A 416 -6.37 -7.57 -18.74
C GLU A 416 -7.76 -6.99 -18.48
N ALA A 417 -8.71 -7.81 -18.02
CA ALA A 417 -10.04 -7.35 -17.61
C ALA A 417 -9.97 -6.32 -16.47
N VAL A 418 -9.12 -6.59 -15.48
CA VAL A 418 -8.86 -5.69 -14.36
C VAL A 418 -8.24 -4.36 -14.83
N ALA A 419 -7.24 -4.41 -15.72
CA ALA A 419 -6.62 -3.22 -16.30
C ALA A 419 -7.62 -2.39 -17.13
N ALA A 420 -8.45 -3.07 -17.93
CA ALA A 420 -9.48 -2.43 -18.76
C ALA A 420 -10.51 -1.66 -17.91
N ALA A 421 -11.05 -2.30 -16.86
CA ALA A 421 -11.99 -1.67 -15.94
C ALA A 421 -11.40 -0.42 -15.26
N ARG A 422 -10.11 -0.44 -14.92
CA ARG A 422 -9.42 0.71 -14.30
C ARG A 422 -9.14 1.83 -15.29
N ILE A 423 -8.76 1.50 -16.52
CA ILE A 423 -8.53 2.49 -17.57
C ILE A 423 -9.82 3.27 -17.84
N LEU A 424 -10.96 2.58 -17.94
CA LEU A 424 -12.28 3.24 -18.06
C LEU A 424 -12.56 4.19 -16.90
N LEU A 425 -12.34 3.72 -15.66
CA LEU A 425 -12.61 4.52 -14.47
C LEU A 425 -11.69 5.76 -14.37
N TYR A 426 -10.44 5.66 -14.83
CA TYR A 426 -9.53 6.80 -14.87
C TYR A 426 -10.00 7.91 -15.82
N MET A 427 -10.63 7.54 -16.96
CA MET A 427 -11.12 8.50 -17.97
C MET A 427 -12.36 9.30 -17.53
N ARG A 428 -13.10 8.82 -16.53
CA ARG A 428 -14.20 9.54 -15.84
C ARG A 428 -15.25 10.15 -16.79
N ARG A 429 -15.76 9.37 -17.74
CA ARG A 429 -17.01 9.72 -18.44
C ARG A 429 -18.17 9.19 -17.59
N GLU A 430 -19.07 10.08 -17.17
CA GLU A 430 -20.23 9.68 -16.32
C GLU A 430 -21.13 8.67 -17.05
N ASP A 431 -21.21 8.77 -18.38
CA ASP A 431 -21.94 7.85 -19.25
C ASP A 431 -21.36 6.43 -19.29
N ASP A 432 -20.12 6.24 -18.82
CA ASP A 432 -19.43 4.94 -18.89
C ASP A 432 -19.71 4.04 -17.68
N VAL A 433 -20.44 4.50 -16.65
CA VAL A 433 -20.74 3.68 -15.45
C VAL A 433 -21.55 2.42 -15.78
N PRO A 434 -22.61 2.47 -16.62
CA PRO A 434 -23.33 1.27 -17.05
C PRO A 434 -22.45 0.33 -17.89
N PHE A 435 -21.63 0.89 -18.79
CA PHE A 435 -20.71 0.11 -19.61
C PHE A 435 -19.60 -0.55 -18.78
N LEU A 436 -19.07 0.15 -17.78
CA LEU A 436 -18.10 -0.37 -16.83
C LEU A 436 -18.67 -1.56 -16.04
N ARG A 437 -19.96 -1.50 -15.65
CA ARG A 437 -20.64 -2.64 -15.02
C ARG A 437 -20.71 -3.84 -15.98
N HIS A 438 -20.99 -3.60 -17.26
CA HIS A 438 -20.97 -4.64 -18.29
C HIS A 438 -19.57 -5.24 -18.47
N VAL A 439 -18.52 -4.43 -18.51
CA VAL A 439 -17.13 -4.88 -18.62
C VAL A 439 -16.72 -5.77 -17.44
N ILE A 440 -17.06 -5.38 -16.20
CA ILE A 440 -16.74 -6.19 -15.01
C ILE A 440 -17.55 -7.49 -15.00
N ALA A 441 -18.85 -7.42 -15.35
CA ALA A 441 -19.69 -8.61 -15.47
C ALA A 441 -19.11 -9.59 -16.49
N ARG A 442 -18.72 -9.10 -17.67
CA ARG A 442 -18.09 -9.92 -18.72
C ARG A 442 -16.76 -10.53 -18.26
N GLY A 443 -15.93 -9.75 -17.56
CA GLY A 443 -14.69 -10.26 -16.98
C GLY A 443 -14.93 -11.40 -15.97
N LEU A 444 -15.97 -11.28 -15.14
CA LEU A 444 -16.37 -12.33 -14.18
C LEU A 444 -16.97 -13.56 -14.87
N GLU A 445 -17.66 -13.40 -16.00
CA GLU A 445 -18.14 -14.52 -16.82
C GLU A 445 -16.98 -15.28 -17.47
N GLU A 446 -16.00 -14.57 -18.02
CA GLU A 446 -14.83 -15.16 -18.70
C GLU A 446 -13.81 -15.76 -17.72
N HIS A 447 -13.72 -15.20 -16.51
CA HIS A 447 -12.77 -15.61 -15.47
C HIS A 447 -13.44 -15.74 -14.10
N PRO A 448 -14.37 -16.69 -13.91
CA PRO A 448 -15.17 -16.83 -12.70
C PRO A 448 -14.36 -17.22 -11.46
N ASP A 449 -13.19 -17.82 -11.64
CA ASP A 449 -12.31 -18.24 -10.54
C ASP A 449 -11.31 -17.16 -10.12
N SER A 450 -11.21 -16.05 -10.86
CA SER A 450 -10.25 -14.99 -10.56
C SER A 450 -10.63 -14.26 -9.26
N ALA A 451 -9.77 -14.35 -8.25
CA ALA A 451 -9.90 -13.59 -7.01
C ALA A 451 -9.70 -12.08 -7.24
N ASP A 452 -8.77 -11.70 -8.13
CA ASP A 452 -8.50 -10.30 -8.49
C ASP A 452 -9.76 -9.58 -8.98
N LEU A 453 -10.52 -10.21 -9.88
CA LEU A 453 -11.76 -9.65 -10.42
C LEU A 453 -12.89 -9.58 -9.40
N LYS A 454 -13.03 -10.58 -8.53
CA LYS A 454 -14.03 -10.57 -7.45
C LYS A 454 -13.76 -9.44 -6.45
N ILE A 455 -12.50 -9.28 -6.06
CA ILE A 455 -12.07 -8.21 -5.16
C ILE A 455 -12.28 -6.85 -5.83
N LEU A 456 -11.91 -6.71 -7.11
CA LEU A 456 -12.19 -5.51 -7.88
C LEU A 456 -13.69 -5.21 -7.93
N TYR A 457 -14.53 -6.21 -8.18
CA TYR A 457 -15.97 -6.01 -8.22
C TYR A 457 -16.54 -5.53 -6.87
N ILE A 458 -16.06 -6.10 -5.76
CA ILE A 458 -16.43 -5.68 -4.41
C ILE A 458 -16.03 -4.22 -4.15
N THR A 459 -14.80 -3.83 -4.52
CA THR A 459 -14.37 -2.44 -4.36
C THR A 459 -15.18 -1.48 -5.23
N PHE A 460 -15.55 -1.88 -6.45
CA PHE A 460 -16.42 -1.08 -7.31
C PHE A 460 -17.85 -0.97 -6.76
N LEU A 461 -18.43 -2.05 -6.24
CA LEU A 461 -19.75 -2.02 -5.58
C LEU A 461 -19.79 -1.01 -4.42
N ARG A 462 -18.73 -0.97 -3.60
CA ARG A 462 -18.64 -0.01 -2.49
C ARG A 462 -18.37 1.41 -2.95
N PHE A 463 -17.28 1.64 -3.67
CA PHE A 463 -16.75 2.99 -3.89
C PHE A 463 -17.35 3.68 -5.12
N VAL A 464 -17.79 2.93 -6.13
CA VAL A 464 -18.23 3.48 -7.41
C VAL A 464 -19.76 3.41 -7.52
N PHE A 465 -20.33 2.21 -7.33
CA PHE A 465 -21.77 1.99 -7.45
C PHE A 465 -22.57 2.36 -6.20
N LYS A 466 -21.88 2.69 -5.09
CA LYS A 466 -22.49 3.07 -3.80
C LYS A 466 -23.56 2.09 -3.32
N ASN A 467 -23.35 0.79 -3.53
CA ASN A 467 -24.24 -0.27 -3.08
C ASN A 467 -23.55 -1.14 -2.01
N PRO A 468 -23.55 -0.70 -0.73
CA PRO A 468 -22.84 -1.39 0.34
C PRO A 468 -23.46 -2.77 0.67
N VAL A 469 -24.76 -2.95 0.42
CA VAL A 469 -25.47 -4.21 0.70
C VAL A 469 -25.00 -5.32 -0.24
N ALA A 470 -25.00 -5.06 -1.55
CA ALA A 470 -24.51 -6.01 -2.54
C ALA A 470 -23.01 -6.32 -2.35
N ALA A 471 -22.22 -5.32 -1.95
CA ALA A 471 -20.82 -5.53 -1.61
C ALA A 471 -20.64 -6.47 -0.41
N ALA A 472 -21.41 -6.25 0.67
CA ALA A 472 -21.35 -7.08 1.87
C ALA A 472 -21.76 -8.54 1.60
N GLU A 473 -22.72 -8.77 0.71
CA GLU A 473 -23.11 -10.12 0.28
C GLU A 473 -21.97 -10.84 -0.44
N GLN A 474 -21.34 -10.17 -1.42
CA GLN A 474 -20.19 -10.72 -2.14
C GLN A 474 -18.97 -10.93 -1.23
N GLU A 475 -18.73 -10.01 -0.28
CA GLU A 475 -17.71 -10.18 0.74
C GLU A 475 -17.93 -11.42 1.59
N ARG A 476 -19.17 -11.68 2.05
CA ARG A 476 -19.49 -12.91 2.79
C ARG A 476 -19.22 -14.17 1.97
N ALA A 477 -19.59 -14.15 0.68
CA ALA A 477 -19.35 -15.26 -0.23
C ALA A 477 -17.84 -15.56 -0.36
N VAL A 478 -16.99 -14.54 -0.48
CA VAL A 478 -15.54 -14.71 -0.58
C VAL A 478 -14.88 -15.00 0.78
N LYS A 479 -15.39 -14.42 1.87
CA LYS A 479 -14.90 -14.65 3.26
C LYS A 479 -14.99 -16.12 3.67
N SER A 480 -15.95 -16.88 3.15
CA SER A 480 -16.03 -18.33 3.38
C SER A 480 -14.78 -19.10 2.90
N ARG A 481 -14.00 -18.51 2.00
CA ARG A 481 -12.74 -19.05 1.44
C ARG A 481 -11.51 -18.22 1.84
N LEU A 482 -11.62 -17.34 2.83
CA LEU A 482 -10.55 -16.38 3.15
C LEU A 482 -9.23 -17.06 3.53
N ASN A 483 -9.29 -18.17 4.26
CA ASN A 483 -8.09 -18.89 4.72
C ASN A 483 -7.37 -19.66 3.59
N THR A 484 -8.04 -19.92 2.46
CA THR A 484 -7.42 -20.53 1.29
C THR A 484 -6.90 -19.49 0.29
N LEU A 485 -7.25 -18.21 0.48
CA LEU A 485 -6.75 -17.14 -0.36
C LEU A 485 -5.31 -16.75 0.03
N PRO A 486 -4.46 -16.40 -0.95
CA PRO A 486 -3.17 -15.80 -0.71
C PRO A 486 -3.21 -14.59 0.24
N PHE A 487 -2.08 -14.34 0.91
CA PHE A 487 -1.97 -13.37 2.00
C PHE A 487 -2.28 -11.93 1.58
N ASP A 488 -1.95 -11.53 0.36
CA ASP A 488 -2.29 -10.21 -0.20
C ASP A 488 -3.81 -9.99 -0.25
N TYR A 489 -4.58 -10.95 -0.72
CA TYR A 489 -6.04 -10.83 -0.77
C TYR A 489 -6.68 -10.75 0.61
N GLN A 490 -6.17 -11.49 1.60
CA GLN A 490 -6.63 -11.37 2.98
C GLN A 490 -6.42 -9.94 3.50
N TYR A 491 -5.28 -9.34 3.14
CA TYR A 491 -4.99 -7.94 3.46
C TYR A 491 -5.90 -6.97 2.70
N VAL A 492 -6.20 -7.20 1.41
CA VAL A 492 -7.15 -6.35 0.65
C VAL A 492 -8.50 -6.31 1.38
N PHE A 493 -9.03 -7.47 1.78
CA PHE A 493 -10.30 -7.53 2.50
C PHE A 493 -10.25 -6.77 3.82
N TYR A 494 -9.16 -6.93 4.58
CA TYR A 494 -8.94 -6.16 5.80
C TYR A 494 -8.97 -4.65 5.53
N VAL A 495 -8.30 -4.18 4.47
CA VAL A 495 -8.28 -2.75 4.09
C VAL A 495 -9.66 -2.26 3.66
N VAL A 496 -10.38 -3.02 2.85
CA VAL A 496 -11.74 -2.67 2.39
C VAL A 496 -12.71 -2.58 3.56
N GLU A 497 -12.67 -3.56 4.46
CA GLU A 497 -13.48 -3.58 5.68
C GLU A 497 -13.13 -2.40 6.59
N ARG A 498 -11.84 -2.14 6.79
CA ARG A 498 -11.38 -1.01 7.61
C ARG A 498 -11.80 0.32 6.99
N LYS A 499 -11.62 0.53 5.68
CA LYS A 499 -12.10 1.75 4.98
C LYS A 499 -13.62 1.91 5.06
N ALA A 500 -14.37 0.82 5.03
CA ALA A 500 -15.82 0.86 5.21
C ALA A 500 -16.21 1.25 6.64
N THR A 501 -15.59 0.64 7.65
CA THR A 501 -15.80 1.02 9.05
C THR A 501 -15.42 2.47 9.29
N GLN A 502 -14.34 2.95 8.66
CA GLN A 502 -13.93 4.34 8.72
C GLN A 502 -14.93 5.26 8.04
N ALA A 503 -15.43 4.93 6.85
CA ALA A 503 -16.44 5.74 6.17
C ALA A 503 -17.71 5.87 7.03
N ASN A 504 -18.19 4.77 7.59
CA ASN A 504 -19.36 4.76 8.48
C ASN A 504 -19.11 5.57 9.77
N ALA A 505 -17.92 5.43 10.38
CA ALA A 505 -17.54 6.21 11.55
C ALA A 505 -17.41 7.71 11.22
N THR A 506 -16.84 8.02 10.06
CA THR A 506 -16.65 9.40 9.59
C THR A 506 -17.99 10.09 9.33
N GLU A 507 -18.96 9.37 8.77
CA GLU A 507 -20.34 9.83 8.59
C GLU A 507 -20.99 10.15 9.95
N SER A 508 -20.78 9.31 10.96
CA SER A 508 -21.27 9.57 12.33
C SER A 508 -20.56 10.72 13.07
N ILE A 509 -19.32 11.03 12.70
CA ILE A 509 -18.52 12.13 13.26
C ILE A 509 -18.75 13.44 12.47
N GLY A 510 -19.41 13.36 11.29
CA GLY A 510 -19.78 14.52 10.47
C GLY A 510 -18.67 15.06 9.56
N PHE A 511 -17.74 14.22 9.10
CA PHE A 511 -16.60 14.64 8.27
C PHE A 511 -16.70 14.23 6.80
N GLY A 512 -15.96 14.96 5.94
CA GLY A 512 -15.84 14.68 4.50
C GLY A 512 -14.64 13.83 4.06
N ASN A 513 -13.60 13.64 4.89
CA ASN A 513 -12.44 12.76 4.61
C ASN A 513 -11.55 12.63 5.86
N VAL A 514 -11.63 11.51 6.59
CA VAL A 514 -10.83 11.26 7.80
C VAL A 514 -9.90 10.07 7.57
N THR A 515 -8.62 10.24 7.92
CA THR A 515 -7.64 9.14 7.88
C THR A 515 -7.79 8.25 9.10
N SER A 516 -7.36 6.99 9.03
CA SER A 516 -7.38 6.08 10.18
C SER A 516 -6.62 6.61 11.39
N MET A 517 -5.59 7.40 11.12
CA MET A 517 -4.82 8.09 12.14
C MET A 517 -5.70 9.06 12.93
N HIS A 518 -6.51 9.88 12.25
CA HIS A 518 -7.45 10.80 12.91
C HIS A 518 -8.58 10.08 13.65
N LEU A 519 -9.07 8.95 13.13
CA LEU A 519 -10.04 8.13 13.86
C LEU A 519 -9.43 7.55 15.14
N MET A 520 -8.17 7.11 15.10
CA MET A 520 -7.47 6.64 16.29
C MET A 520 -7.16 7.79 17.27
N GLU A 521 -6.88 9.01 16.78
CA GLU A 521 -6.76 10.22 17.62
C GLU A 521 -8.07 10.53 18.33
N TRP A 522 -9.17 10.49 17.60
CA TRP A 522 -10.53 10.67 18.10
C TRP A 522 -10.85 9.67 19.20
N ASP A 523 -10.69 8.36 18.94
CA ASP A 523 -11.00 7.30 19.91
C ASP A 523 -10.15 7.40 21.18
N ALA A 524 -8.84 7.66 21.04
CA ALA A 524 -7.95 7.82 22.19
C ALA A 524 -8.30 9.09 22.98
N GLY A 525 -8.58 10.19 22.29
CA GLY A 525 -8.95 11.46 22.90
C GLY A 525 -10.27 11.37 23.65
N ILE A 526 -11.33 10.85 23.04
CA ILE A 526 -12.64 10.71 23.69
C ILE A 526 -12.57 9.76 24.88
N ALA A 527 -11.75 8.70 24.81
CA ALA A 527 -11.50 7.79 25.93
C ALA A 527 -10.79 8.50 27.10
N ARG A 528 -9.78 9.34 26.82
CA ARG A 528 -9.11 10.16 27.85
C ARG A 528 -10.08 11.15 28.49
N ALA A 529 -10.86 11.89 27.69
CA ALA A 529 -11.85 12.84 28.18
C ALA A 529 -12.91 12.15 29.06
N ARG A 530 -13.45 11.00 28.61
CA ARG A 530 -14.39 10.19 29.40
C ARG A 530 -13.80 9.65 30.70
N LYS A 531 -12.53 9.24 30.68
CA LYS A 531 -11.82 8.80 31.88
C LYS A 531 -11.66 9.95 32.87
N ALA A 532 -11.23 11.12 32.40
CA ALA A 532 -11.10 12.33 33.23
C ALA A 532 -12.45 12.77 33.81
N HIS A 533 -13.52 12.76 33.01
CA HIS A 533 -14.89 13.02 33.47
C HIS A 533 -15.34 12.03 34.53
N LYS A 534 -15.14 10.71 34.33
CA LYS A 534 -15.45 9.69 35.35
C LYS A 534 -14.67 9.91 36.65
N THR A 535 -13.40 10.31 36.56
CA THR A 535 -12.57 10.66 37.72
C THR A 535 -13.14 11.88 38.47
N CYS A 536 -13.60 12.91 37.76
CA CYS A 536 -14.29 14.07 38.36
C CYS A 536 -15.54 13.62 39.12
N VAL A 537 -16.40 12.83 38.47
CA VAL A 537 -17.63 12.28 39.08
C VAL A 537 -17.32 11.43 40.31
N HIS A 538 -16.24 10.65 40.26
CA HIS A 538 -15.82 9.84 41.39
C HIS A 538 -15.38 10.71 42.58
N HIS A 539 -14.50 11.69 42.37
CA HIS A 539 -14.01 12.57 43.43
C HIS A 539 -15.12 13.39 44.09
N ILE A 540 -16.05 13.93 43.31
CA ILE A 540 -17.19 14.69 43.86
C ILE A 540 -18.16 13.78 44.63
N LYS A 541 -18.46 12.57 44.12
CA LYS A 541 -19.29 11.60 44.87
C LYS A 541 -18.63 11.16 46.17
N ASP A 542 -17.31 11.00 46.17
CA ASP A 542 -16.53 10.65 47.33
C ASP A 542 -16.50 11.75 48.39
N PHE A 543 -16.39 13.00 47.94
CA PHE A 543 -16.53 14.17 48.79
C PHE A 543 -17.92 14.21 49.46
N TRP A 544 -18.99 14.11 48.66
CA TRP A 544 -20.36 14.11 49.18
C TRP A 544 -20.67 12.92 50.09
N ARG A 545 -20.17 11.72 49.78
CA ARG A 545 -20.34 10.55 50.65
C ARG A 545 -19.70 10.76 52.02
N LYS A 546 -18.50 11.32 52.07
CA LYS A 546 -17.83 11.64 53.32
C LYS A 546 -18.55 12.73 54.10
N MET A 547 -19.01 13.78 53.41
CA MET A 547 -19.78 14.85 54.03
C MET A 547 -21.09 14.32 54.65
N ARG A 548 -21.85 13.49 53.92
CA ARG A 548 -23.10 12.90 54.44
C ARG A 548 -22.88 11.94 55.60
N LYS A 549 -21.87 11.08 55.52
CA LYS A 549 -21.54 10.12 56.60
C LYS A 549 -21.19 10.83 57.90
N LYS A 550 -20.55 12.01 57.82
CA LYS A 550 -20.22 12.84 58.98
C LYS A 550 -21.37 13.71 59.44
N SER A 551 -22.23 14.19 58.54
CA SER A 551 -23.44 14.94 58.91
C SER A 551 -24.49 14.08 59.65
N SER A 552 -24.45 12.75 59.53
CA SER A 552 -25.40 11.84 60.20
C SER A 552 -24.92 11.32 61.56
N HIS A 553 -23.69 11.62 61.96
CA HIS A 553 -23.23 11.44 63.34
C HIS A 553 -23.12 12.84 63.93
N CYS A 554 -23.73 13.10 65.09
CA CYS A 554 -23.62 14.39 65.79
C CYS A 554 -22.21 14.62 66.39
N ASP A 555 -21.16 14.19 65.68
CA ASP A 555 -19.77 14.36 66.07
C ASP A 555 -19.24 15.68 65.50
N HIS A 556 -18.60 16.49 66.34
CA HIS A 556 -17.96 17.73 65.90
C HIS A 556 -16.92 17.44 64.82
N VAL A 557 -17.02 18.12 63.66
CA VAL A 557 -16.05 18.01 62.56
C VAL A 557 -14.67 18.39 63.07
N THR A 558 -13.73 17.44 63.10
CA THR A 558 -12.37 17.71 63.57
C THR A 558 -11.54 18.44 62.51
N GLN A 559 -10.48 19.14 62.93
CA GLN A 559 -9.57 19.84 62.01
C GLN A 559 -8.87 18.87 61.02
N ALA A 560 -8.62 17.63 61.44
CA ALA A 560 -8.06 16.58 60.59
C ALA A 560 -9.04 16.19 59.46
N ASP A 561 -10.33 16.15 59.76
CA ASP A 561 -11.38 15.85 58.81
C ASP A 561 -11.55 16.95 57.75
N LEU A 562 -11.44 18.21 58.18
CA LEU A 562 -11.47 19.36 57.27
C LEU A 562 -10.30 19.31 56.28
N ARG A 563 -9.10 18.98 56.77
CA ARG A 563 -7.91 18.85 55.94
C ARG A 563 -8.04 17.73 54.89
N GLU A 564 -8.60 16.59 55.28
CA GLU A 564 -8.86 15.48 54.36
C GLU A 564 -9.93 15.83 53.31
N MET A 565 -10.95 16.60 53.69
CA MET A 565 -11.98 17.08 52.76
C MET A 565 -11.42 18.10 51.76
N LEU A 566 -10.56 19.02 52.21
CA LEU A 566 -9.88 19.99 51.35
C LEU A 566 -8.94 19.30 50.35
N GLU A 567 -8.19 18.29 50.78
CA GLU A 567 -7.32 17.52 49.88
C GLU A 567 -8.14 16.80 48.77
N LYS A 568 -9.34 16.30 49.10
CA LYS A 568 -10.24 15.72 48.09
C LYS A 568 -10.80 16.76 47.12
N LEU A 569 -11.01 17.99 47.58
CA LEU A 569 -11.53 19.08 46.77
C LEU A 569 -10.46 19.63 45.82
N GLU A 570 -9.20 19.71 46.29
CA GLU A 570 -8.04 20.04 45.45
C GLU A 570 -7.82 18.98 44.35
N LYS A 571 -7.93 17.69 44.70
CA LYS A 571 -7.89 16.59 43.71
C LYS A 571 -9.04 16.66 42.71
N PHE A 572 -10.23 17.06 43.15
CA PHE A 572 -11.36 17.29 42.25
C PHE A 572 -11.08 18.46 41.29
N GLU A 573 -10.62 19.60 41.78
CA GLU A 573 -10.32 20.78 40.95
C GLU A 573 -9.24 20.48 39.91
N ALA A 574 -8.18 19.77 40.29
CA ALA A 574 -7.15 19.30 39.35
C ALA A 574 -7.74 18.38 38.26
N ALA A 575 -8.64 17.46 38.63
CA ALA A 575 -9.30 16.58 37.68
C ALA A 575 -10.26 17.35 36.74
N VAL A 576 -10.94 18.39 37.24
CA VAL A 576 -11.81 19.25 36.43
C VAL A 576 -11.01 20.00 35.37
N ARG A 577 -9.90 20.66 35.76
CA ARG A 577 -9.02 21.36 34.80
C ARG A 577 -8.46 20.42 33.74
N GLN A 578 -8.12 19.19 34.14
CA GLN A 578 -7.65 18.16 33.19
C GLN A 578 -8.77 17.74 32.21
N ALA A 579 -9.98 17.49 32.71
CA ALA A 579 -11.11 17.09 31.86
C ALA A 579 -11.51 18.21 30.88
N GLU A 580 -11.52 19.46 31.36
CA GLU A 580 -11.82 20.65 30.55
C GLU A 580 -10.78 20.82 29.44
N ALA A 581 -9.48 20.75 29.76
CA ALA A 581 -8.42 20.85 28.76
C ALA A 581 -8.51 19.76 27.67
N GLU A 582 -8.83 18.52 28.04
CA GLU A 582 -8.99 17.42 27.07
C GLU A 582 -10.24 17.62 26.19
N TYR A 583 -11.37 18.07 26.75
CA TYR A 583 -12.57 18.38 25.96
C TYR A 583 -12.37 19.59 25.06
N GLU A 584 -11.73 20.67 25.52
CA GLU A 584 -11.42 21.83 24.70
C GLU A 584 -10.47 21.48 23.55
N ALA A 585 -9.41 20.71 23.82
CA ALA A 585 -8.49 20.23 22.79
C ALA A 585 -9.20 19.37 21.73
N LEU A 586 -10.22 18.60 22.13
CA LEU A 586 -11.06 17.86 21.20
C LEU A 586 -12.02 18.78 20.44
N MET A 587 -12.64 19.76 21.09
CA MET A 587 -13.59 20.68 20.46
C MET A 587 -12.93 21.57 19.38
N VAL A 588 -11.66 21.95 19.57
CA VAL A 588 -10.89 22.69 18.56
C VAL A 588 -10.73 21.89 17.26
N ASN A 589 -10.54 20.58 17.37
CA ASN A 589 -10.26 19.71 16.22
C ASN A 589 -11.51 19.01 15.67
N TYR A 590 -12.57 18.86 16.48
CA TYR A 590 -13.71 17.98 16.21
C TYR A 590 -15.06 18.62 16.61
N SER A 591 -15.25 19.90 16.27
CA SER A 591 -16.42 20.69 16.68
C SER A 591 -17.76 20.22 16.13
N SER A 592 -17.78 19.40 15.07
CA SER A 592 -19.01 18.90 14.42
C SER A 592 -19.49 17.54 14.93
N SER A 593 -18.73 16.89 15.81
CA SER A 593 -19.04 15.53 16.26
C SER A 593 -20.18 15.52 17.28
N TYR A 594 -21.29 14.86 16.95
CA TYR A 594 -22.44 14.72 17.84
C TYR A 594 -22.06 14.04 19.17
N GLU A 595 -21.26 12.98 19.12
CA GLU A 595 -20.82 12.26 20.33
C GLU A 595 -19.94 13.14 21.25
N LEU A 596 -19.11 14.04 20.68
CA LEU A 596 -18.29 14.97 21.46
C LEU A 596 -19.18 15.93 22.23
N ILE A 597 -20.06 16.60 21.48
CA ILE A 597 -20.92 17.66 21.97
C ILE A 597 -21.83 17.09 23.06
N GLN A 598 -22.31 15.85 22.91
CA GLN A 598 -23.15 15.19 23.92
C GLN A 598 -22.36 14.93 25.20
N SER A 599 -21.15 14.39 25.06
CA SER A 599 -20.28 14.04 26.19
C SER A 599 -19.82 15.31 26.94
N TYR A 600 -19.49 16.38 26.20
CA TYR A 600 -19.11 17.66 26.75
C TYR A 600 -20.29 18.39 27.41
N ALA A 601 -21.47 18.40 26.77
CA ALA A 601 -22.68 18.95 27.39
C ALA A 601 -23.01 18.24 28.70
N ALA A 602 -22.87 16.91 28.78
CA ALA A 602 -23.05 16.16 30.01
C ALA A 602 -22.00 16.52 31.09
N PHE A 603 -20.76 16.80 30.69
CA PHE A 603 -19.72 17.29 31.61
C PHE A 603 -20.04 18.69 32.15
N CYS A 604 -20.46 19.62 31.28
CA CYS A 604 -20.88 20.97 31.67
C CYS A 604 -22.07 20.95 32.65
N ASP A 605 -23.02 20.05 32.43
CA ASP A 605 -24.23 19.89 33.23
C ASP A 605 -23.93 19.25 34.60
N GLN A 606 -23.14 18.18 34.63
CA GLN A 606 -22.89 17.39 35.84
C GLN A 606 -21.78 17.94 36.75
N ILE A 607 -20.77 18.61 36.18
CA ILE A 607 -19.54 18.99 36.90
C ILE A 607 -19.38 20.50 36.98
N LEU A 608 -19.49 21.20 35.84
CA LEU A 608 -19.32 22.66 35.80
C LEU A 608 -20.57 23.44 36.22
N ASN A 609 -21.71 22.76 36.37
CA ASN A 609 -23.01 23.35 36.71
C ASN A 609 -23.42 24.49 35.76
N ASN A 610 -22.97 24.42 34.50
CA ASN A 610 -23.23 25.42 33.48
C ASN A 610 -24.31 24.92 32.51
N HIS A 611 -25.55 24.92 32.97
CA HIS A 611 -26.70 24.44 32.20
C HIS A 611 -26.91 25.22 30.89
N ARG A 612 -26.64 26.53 30.89
CA ARG A 612 -26.80 27.37 29.68
C ARG A 612 -25.87 26.94 28.55
N LEU A 613 -24.61 26.65 28.88
CA LEU A 613 -23.65 26.14 27.90
C LEU A 613 -24.05 24.75 27.42
N ALA A 614 -24.50 23.86 28.32
CA ALA A 614 -24.96 22.53 27.96
C ALA A 614 -26.18 22.58 27.02
N ASP A 615 -27.14 23.48 27.26
CA ASP A 615 -28.33 23.65 26.42
C ASP A 615 -28.00 24.32 25.07
N SER A 616 -27.05 25.25 25.06
CA SER A 616 -26.52 25.82 23.80
C SER A 616 -25.82 24.76 22.94
N LEU A 617 -25.10 23.82 23.56
CA LEU A 617 -24.46 22.70 22.86
C LEU A 617 -25.47 21.67 22.38
N ARG A 618 -26.58 21.46 23.11
CA ARG A 618 -27.66 20.55 22.68
C ARG A 618 -28.53 21.14 21.57
N SER A 619 -28.72 22.46 21.55
CA SER A 619 -29.50 23.15 20.49
C SER A 619 -28.75 23.18 19.16
N THR A 620 -27.44 23.37 19.15
CA THR A 620 -26.62 23.24 17.93
C THR A 620 -26.68 21.84 17.32
N MET A 621 -26.98 20.80 18.11
CA MET A 621 -27.24 19.46 17.57
C MET A 621 -28.59 19.35 16.86
N GLN A 622 -29.62 20.01 17.39
CA GLN A 622 -30.97 19.97 16.81
C GLN A 622 -31.01 20.66 15.45
N GLU A 623 -30.37 21.83 15.34
CA GLU A 623 -30.26 22.57 14.08
C GLU A 623 -29.44 21.80 13.02
N GLY A 624 -28.40 21.08 13.43
CA GLY A 624 -27.62 20.22 12.52
C GLY A 624 -28.37 18.98 12.04
N SER A 625 -29.32 18.45 12.82
CA SER A 625 -30.10 17.26 12.43
C SER A 625 -31.21 17.58 11.43
N GLU A 626 -31.82 18.76 11.51
CA GLU A 626 -32.87 19.20 10.59
C GLU A 626 -32.33 19.61 9.21
N GLY A 627 -31.07 20.04 9.12
CA GLY A 627 -30.39 20.31 7.84
C GLY A 627 -29.88 19.08 7.07
N GLY A 628 -29.83 17.90 7.71
CA GLY A 628 -29.25 16.68 7.13
C GLY A 628 -30.24 15.73 6.44
N VAL A 629 -31.55 15.95 6.57
CA VAL A 629 -32.61 15.11 5.94
C VAL A 629 -33.06 15.65 4.57
N GLY A 630 -32.46 16.75 4.10
CA GLY A 630 -32.82 17.43 2.85
C GLY A 630 -31.66 17.66 1.88
N GLY A 631 -30.72 16.73 1.76
CA GLY A 631 -29.57 16.80 0.85
C GLY A 631 -29.54 15.68 -0.18
#